data_AF-A0A0G1HRM5-F1
#
_entry.id   AF-A0A0G1HRM5-F1
#
_cell.length_a   1.000
_cell.length_b   1.000
_cell.length_c   1.000
_cell.angle_alpha   90.00
_cell.angle_beta   90.00
_cell.angle_gamma   90.00
#
_symmetry.space_group_name_H-M   'P 1'
#
loop_
_entity.id
_entity.type
_entity.pdbx_description
1 polymer ?
#
loop_
_entity_poly.entity_id
_entity_poly.type
_entity_poly.pdbx_seq_one_letter_code
_entity_poly.pdbx_strand_id
1 'polypeptide(L)'
;MSQSAGCLWAYTAKAKREYFCDNCFHYIRSGQSYTREVWAMGEYLWVHRYHVDCPYDPDEDYNEYLRLKAEEETRREKALSDMPQAA
;
A
#
# COMPACT_ATOMS: atom_id res chain seq x y z
N MET A 1 16.31 -9.09 -21.08
CA MET A 1 15.19 -9.89 -20.58
C MET A 1 14.84 -9.36 -19.20
N SER A 2 13.67 -8.75 -19.01
CA SER A 2 13.25 -8.23 -17.70
C SER A 2 12.83 -9.41 -16.83
N GLN A 3 13.59 -9.71 -15.78
CA GLN A 3 13.21 -10.78 -14.85
C GLN A 3 11.97 -10.32 -14.07
N SER A 4 10.84 -10.99 -14.28
CA SER A 4 9.62 -10.78 -13.53
C SER A 4 9.82 -11.19 -12.07
N ALA A 5 9.52 -10.30 -11.14
CA ALA A 5 9.49 -10.62 -9.72
C ALA A 5 8.40 -11.64 -9.44
N GLY A 6 8.69 -12.65 -8.62
CA GLY A 6 7.73 -13.69 -8.26
C GLY A 6 7.79 -14.02 -6.77
N CYS A 7 6.62 -14.19 -6.15
CA CYS A 7 6.52 -14.71 -4.78
C CYS A 7 6.85 -16.20 -4.78
N LEU A 8 7.85 -16.61 -4.01
CA LEU A 8 8.25 -18.00 -3.84
C LEU A 8 7.41 -18.70 -2.77
N TRP A 9 7.28 -18.05 -1.60
CA TRP A 9 6.56 -18.59 -0.46
C TRP A 9 5.85 -17.48 0.31
N ALA A 10 4.60 -17.76 0.72
CA ALA A 10 3.83 -16.95 1.64
C ALA A 10 3.30 -17.84 2.77
N TYR A 11 3.57 -17.47 4.02
CA TYR A 11 3.10 -18.24 5.19
C TYR A 11 2.99 -17.38 6.44
N THR A 12 2.13 -17.79 7.38
CA THR A 12 2.00 -17.14 8.69
C THR A 12 3.16 -17.55 9.60
N ALA A 13 3.82 -16.56 10.20
CA ALA A 13 4.93 -16.75 11.12
C ALA A 13 4.67 -16.03 12.46
N LYS A 14 5.42 -16.40 13.50
CA LYS A 14 5.45 -15.69 14.78
C LYS A 14 6.63 -14.72 14.83
N ALA A 15 6.36 -13.49 15.24
CA ALA A 15 7.37 -12.45 15.36
C ALA A 15 8.33 -12.76 16.53
N LYS A 16 9.60 -13.04 16.23
CA LYS A 16 10.65 -13.27 17.25
C LYS A 16 11.16 -11.99 17.94
N ARG A 17 10.93 -10.85 17.30
CA ARG A 17 11.24 -9.48 17.74
C ARG A 17 10.28 -8.54 17.05
N GLU A 18 10.40 -7.24 17.30
CA GLU A 18 9.61 -6.26 16.57
C GLU A 18 10.01 -6.22 15.09
N TYR A 19 9.00 -6.23 14.24
CA TYR A 19 9.14 -6.02 12.81
C TYR A 19 8.25 -4.86 12.39
N PHE A 20 8.51 -4.36 11.20
CA PHE A 20 7.70 -3.34 10.59
C PHE A 20 6.83 -3.99 9.51
N CYS A 21 5.55 -3.62 9.45
CA CYS A 21 4.64 -4.05 8.41
C CYS A 21 4.90 -3.22 7.15
N ASP A 22 5.15 -3.88 6.02
CA ASP A 22 5.50 -3.21 4.76
C ASP A 22 4.30 -2.51 4.10
N ASN A 23 3.07 -2.77 4.55
CA ASN A 23 1.85 -2.14 4.03
C ASN A 23 1.35 -0.99 4.91
N CYS A 24 0.96 -1.27 6.16
CA CYS A 24 0.34 -0.25 7.02
C CYS A 24 1.33 0.58 7.84
N PHE A 25 2.65 0.37 7.68
CA PHE A 25 3.69 1.11 8.38
C PHE A 25 3.60 1.08 9.92
N HIS A 26 2.90 0.10 10.48
CA HIS A 26 2.82 -0.14 11.92
C HIS A 26 3.73 -1.28 12.36
N TYR A 27 4.11 -1.28 13.63
CA TYR A 27 4.95 -2.33 14.21
C TYR A 27 4.17 -3.63 14.44
N ILE A 28 4.75 -4.74 14.03
CA ILE A 28 4.38 -6.10 14.42
C ILE A 28 5.21 -6.43 15.67
N ARG A 29 4.56 -6.52 16.83
CA ARG A 29 5.23 -6.74 18.12
C ARG A 29 5.71 -8.18 18.27
N SER A 30 6.69 -8.38 19.13
CA SER A 30 7.17 -9.73 19.49
C SER A 30 6.01 -10.61 19.97
N GLY A 31 5.97 -11.87 19.51
CA GLY A 31 4.91 -12.83 19.81
C GLY A 31 3.65 -12.69 18.96
N GLN A 32 3.47 -11.62 18.18
CA GLN A 32 2.34 -11.51 17.24
C GLN A 32 2.53 -12.41 16.01
N SER A 33 1.41 -12.88 15.46
CA SER A 33 1.43 -13.59 14.19
C SER A 33 1.43 -12.57 13.04
N TYR A 34 2.10 -12.88 11.94
CA TYR A 34 2.20 -12.02 10.77
C TYR A 34 2.36 -12.86 9.50
N THR A 35 1.95 -12.33 8.35
CA THR A 35 2.17 -12.94 7.04
C THR A 35 3.58 -12.62 6.57
N ARG A 36 4.37 -13.63 6.24
CA ARG A 36 5.70 -13.47 5.66
C ARG A 36 5.68 -13.92 4.22
N GLU A 37 6.16 -13.06 3.33
CA GLU A 37 6.35 -13.39 1.93
C GLU A 37 7.83 -13.31 1.55
N VAL A 38 8.28 -14.26 0.74
CA VAL A 38 9.64 -14.29 0.21
C VAL A 38 9.57 -14.20 -1.30
N TRP A 39 10.16 -13.15 -1.86
CA TRP A 39 10.13 -12.83 -3.27
C TRP A 39 11.52 -12.97 -3.90
N ALA A 40 11.57 -13.54 -5.11
CA ALA A 40 12.76 -13.52 -5.93
C ALA A 40 12.71 -12.32 -6.88
N MET A 41 13.72 -11.45 -6.79
CA MET A 41 13.88 -10.25 -7.60
C MET A 41 15.27 -10.27 -8.24
N GLY A 42 15.38 -10.85 -9.43
CA GLY A 42 16.68 -11.07 -10.05
C GLY A 42 17.50 -12.09 -9.24
N GLU A 43 18.72 -11.70 -8.86
CA GLU A 43 19.62 -12.50 -8.02
C GLU A 43 19.38 -12.33 -6.51
N TYR A 44 18.40 -11.50 -6.12
CA TYR A 44 18.15 -11.15 -4.73
C TYR A 44 16.86 -11.78 -4.20
N LEU A 45 16.88 -12.12 -2.90
CA LEU A 45 15.70 -12.50 -2.14
C LEU A 45 15.23 -11.34 -1.26
N TRP A 46 13.96 -10.99 -1.40
CA TRP A 46 13.29 -9.97 -0.61
C TRP A 46 12.29 -10.62 0.33
N VAL A 47 12.19 -10.09 1.54
CA VAL A 47 11.28 -10.63 2.57
C VAL A 47 10.34 -9.53 2.99
N HIS A 48 9.08 -9.68 2.62
CA HIS A 48 8.00 -8.81 3.08
C HIS A 48 7.30 -9.39 4.29
N ARG A 49 6.78 -8.49 5.14
CA ARG A 49 6.13 -8.80 6.40
C ARG A 49 4.88 -7.95 6.52
N TYR A 50 3.74 -8.60 6.74
CA TYR A 50 2.45 -7.94 6.84
C TYR A 50 1.75 -8.39 8.13
N HIS A 51 1.05 -7.50 8.83
CA HIS A 51 0.11 -7.96 9.85
C HIS A 51 -0.88 -8.94 9.24
N VAL A 52 -1.29 -9.97 10.00
CA VAL A 52 -2.35 -10.89 9.53
C VAL A 52 -3.64 -10.09 9.26
N ASP A 53 -3.96 -9.18 10.17
CA ASP A 53 -5.11 -8.28 10.07
C ASP A 53 -4.62 -6.88 9.69
N CYS A 54 -3.83 -6.78 8.62
CA CYS A 54 -3.34 -5.49 8.15
C CYS A 54 -4.53 -4.61 7.74
N PRO A 55 -4.69 -3.39 8.28
CA PRO A 55 -5.80 -2.50 7.91
C PRO A 55 -5.62 -1.87 6.53
N TYR A 56 -4.48 -2.10 5.86
CA TYR A 56 -4.24 -1.62 4.50
C TYR A 56 -5.03 -2.47 3.52
N ASP A 57 -6.08 -1.88 2.96
CA ASP A 57 -6.82 -2.43 1.83
C ASP A 57 -6.49 -1.60 0.57
N PRO A 58 -5.73 -2.17 -0.39
CA PRO A 58 -5.32 -1.44 -1.59
C PRO A 58 -6.51 -1.01 -2.46
N ASP A 59 -7.63 -1.74 -2.43
CA ASP A 59 -8.82 -1.37 -3.20
C ASP A 59 -9.53 -0.19 -2.55
N GLU A 60 -9.64 -0.18 -1.20
CA GLU A 60 -10.21 0.95 -0.46
C GLU A 60 -9.37 2.23 -0.65
N ASP A 61 -8.05 2.14 -0.50
CA ASP A 61 -7.12 3.26 -0.69
C ASP A 61 -7.17 3.81 -2.13
N TYR A 62 -7.27 2.94 -3.13
CA TYR A 62 -7.39 3.36 -4.53
C TYR A 62 -8.73 4.04 -4.81
N ASN A 63 -9.82 3.51 -4.27
CA ASN A 63 -11.15 4.12 -4.40
C ASN A 63 -11.20 5.50 -3.73
N GLU A 64 -10.60 5.64 -2.54
CA GLU A 64 -10.50 6.93 -1.86
C GLU A 64 -9.67 7.93 -2.66
N TYR A 65 -8.55 7.51 -3.26
CA TYR A 65 -7.78 8.35 -4.17
C TYR A 65 -8.62 8.84 -5.36
N LEU A 66 -9.37 7.95 -6.01
CA LEU A 66 -10.25 8.32 -7.12
C LEU A 66 -11.32 9.33 -6.69
N ARG A 67 -11.91 9.14 -5.50
CA ARG A 67 -12.90 10.05 -4.93
C ARG A 67 -12.33 11.45 -4.71
N LEU A 68 -11.18 11.54 -4.03
CA LEU A 68 -10.50 12.81 -3.76
C LEU A 68 -10.10 13.53 -5.06
N LYS A 69 -9.65 12.78 -6.07
CA LYS A 69 -9.32 13.33 -7.39
C LYS A 69 -10.54 13.93 -8.09
N ALA A 70 -11.68 13.24 -8.05
CA ALA A 70 -12.93 13.75 -8.63
C ALA A 70 -13.43 15.01 -7.90
N GLU A 71 -13.31 15.07 -6.58
CA GLU A 71 -13.64 16.26 -5.78
C GLU A 71 -12.74 17.45 -6.13
N GLU A 72 -11.44 17.21 -6.33
CA GLU A 72 -10.48 18.24 -6.74
C GLU A 72 -10.81 18.80 -8.13
N GLU A 73 -11.15 17.94 -9.09
CA GLU A 73 -11.56 18.33 -10.44
C GLU A 73 -12.83 19.19 -10.40
N THR A 74 -13.84 18.76 -9.64
CA THR A 74 -15.09 19.51 -9.44
C THR A 74 -14.81 20.89 -8.82
N ARG A 75 -13.92 20.96 -7.83
CA ARG A 75 -13.52 22.22 -7.19
C ARG A 75 -12.80 23.14 -8.17
N ARG A 76 -11.96 22.59 -9.05
CA ARG A 76 -11.23 23.35 -10.07
C ARG A 76 -12.17 23.91 -11.14
N GLU A 77 -13.14 23.13 -11.61
CA GLU A 77 -14.16 23.58 -12.56
C GLU A 77 -15.00 24.72 -11.98
N LYS A 78 -15.43 24.61 -10.72
CA LYS A 78 -16.13 25.68 -10.02
C LYS A 78 -15.28 26.95 -9.88
N ALA A 79 -14.00 26.79 -9.52
CA ALA A 79 -13.10 27.93 -9.41
C ALA A 79 -12.91 28.64 -10.75
N LEU A 80 -12.89 27.91 -11.87
CA LEU A 80 -12.84 28.46 -13.22
C LEU A 80 -14.14 29.14 -13.63
N SER A 81 -15.31 28.58 -13.28
CA SER A 81 -16.60 29.20 -13.57
C SER A 81 -16.85 30.49 -12.79
N ASP A 82 -16.29 30.57 -11.58
CA ASP A 82 -16.42 31.72 -10.69
C ASP A 82 -15.44 32.85 -11.04
N MET A 83 -14.53 32.66 -12.01
CA MET A 83 -13.65 33.73 -12.47
C MET A 83 -14.47 34.78 -13.24
N PRO A 84 -14.36 36.08 -12.90
CA PRO A 84 -15.04 37.12 -13.66
C PRO A 84 -14.52 37.11 -15.10
N GLN A 85 -15.44 37.00 -16.06
CA GLN A 85 -15.11 37.18 -17.47
C GLN A 85 -14.58 38.60 -17.66
N ALA A 86 -13.35 38.74 -18.16
CA ALA A 86 -12.79 40.04 -18.50
C ALA A 86 -13.67 40.70 -19.57
N ALA A 87 -14.33 41.80 -19.18
CA ALA A 87 -15.11 42.67 -20.06
C ALA A 87 -14.21 43.51 -20.97
#